data_AF-A0AA88CUU2-F1
#
_entry.id   AF-A0AA88CUU2-F1
#
_cell.length_a   1.000
_cell.length_b   1.000
_cell.length_c   1.000
_cell.angle_alpha   90.00
_cell.angle_beta   90.00
_cell.angle_gamma   90.00
#
_symmetry.space_group_name_H-M   'P 1'
#
loop_
_entity.id
_entity.type
_entity.pdbx_description
1 polymer ?
#
loop_
_entity_poly.entity_id
_entity_poly.type
_entity_poly.pdbx_seq_one_letter_code
_entity_poly.pdbx_strand_id
1 'polypeptide(L)'
;MNQQPEIPRNAEVPLAPARMQVNPPLVREDLLYERFRRMKAPEFEGPSDPVAADNRLIDIQVILDFMRLTEQEKVLCASFALKKDVRHWWMTVQRRRDVTTMS
;
A
#
# COMPACT_ATOMS: atom_id res chain seq x y z
N MET A 1 -5.18 1.89 -57.91
CA MET A 1 -6.02 2.59 -56.90
C MET A 1 -6.31 1.61 -55.79
N ASN A 2 -5.71 1.84 -54.61
CA ASN A 2 -5.91 1.01 -53.42
C ASN A 2 -7.32 1.24 -52.86
N GLN A 3 -8.08 0.16 -52.65
CA GLN A 3 -9.23 0.18 -51.75
C GLN A 3 -8.87 -0.65 -50.53
N GLN A 4 -8.77 -0.01 -49.37
CA GLN A 4 -8.68 -0.69 -48.07
C GLN A 4 -10.03 -1.36 -47.80
N PRO A 5 -10.08 -2.58 -47.22
CA PRO A 5 -11.32 -3.12 -46.71
C PRO A 5 -11.74 -2.33 -45.46
N GLU A 6 -12.86 -1.62 -45.55
CA GLU A 6 -13.50 -0.93 -44.42
C GLU A 6 -13.83 -1.95 -43.32
N ILE A 7 -13.27 -1.75 -42.13
CA ILE A 7 -13.63 -2.52 -40.93
C ILE A 7 -15.04 -2.07 -40.50
N PRO A 8 -16.04 -2.94 -40.40
CA PRO A 8 -17.36 -2.52 -39.91
C PRO A 8 -17.25 -2.04 -38.45
N ARG A 9 -17.68 -0.79 -38.20
CA ARG A 9 -17.63 -0.11 -36.88
C ARG A 9 -18.40 -0.80 -35.74
N ASN A 10 -19.16 -1.86 -36.02
CA ASN A 10 -20.02 -2.55 -35.04
C ASN A 10 -19.74 -4.06 -34.94
N ALA A 11 -18.47 -4.48 -35.00
CA ALA A 11 -18.11 -5.79 -34.49
C ALA A 11 -18.10 -5.71 -32.94
N GLU A 12 -19.27 -5.92 -32.35
CA GLU A 12 -19.41 -6.16 -30.92
C GLU A 12 -18.50 -7.37 -30.59
N VAL A 13 -17.38 -7.09 -29.92
CA VAL A 13 -16.46 -8.12 -29.44
C VAL A 13 -17.30 -9.12 -28.65
N PRO A 14 -17.30 -10.42 -28.99
CA PRO A 14 -18.02 -11.39 -28.17
C PRO A 14 -17.51 -11.24 -26.75
N LEU A 15 -18.39 -10.80 -25.85
CA LEU A 15 -18.17 -10.78 -24.41
C LEU A 15 -17.99 -12.24 -23.99
N ALA A 16 -16.78 -12.78 -24.18
CA ALA A 16 -16.32 -13.93 -23.45
C ALA A 16 -16.65 -13.64 -21.98
N PRO A 17 -17.25 -14.59 -21.23
CA PRO A 17 -17.64 -14.34 -19.85
C PRO A 17 -16.41 -13.79 -19.18
N ALA A 18 -16.50 -12.52 -18.74
CA ALA A 18 -15.42 -11.86 -18.06
C ALA A 18 -14.98 -12.85 -17.00
N ARG A 19 -13.78 -13.42 -17.16
CA ARG A 19 -13.13 -14.12 -16.07
C ARG A 19 -13.31 -13.13 -14.92
N MET A 20 -14.05 -13.50 -13.89
CA MET A 20 -14.04 -12.76 -12.64
C MET A 20 -12.59 -12.83 -12.18
N GLN A 21 -11.73 -11.98 -12.74
CA GLN A 21 -10.55 -11.52 -12.06
C GLN A 21 -11.12 -10.75 -10.90
N VAL A 22 -11.40 -11.49 -9.83
CA VAL A 22 -11.46 -10.96 -8.50
C VAL A 22 -10.06 -10.41 -8.31
N ASN A 23 -9.86 -9.15 -8.70
CA ASN A 23 -8.70 -8.41 -8.25
C ASN A 23 -8.78 -8.49 -6.71
N PRO A 24 -7.75 -9.01 -6.02
CA PRO A 24 -7.75 -9.00 -4.56
C PRO A 24 -7.99 -7.55 -4.10
N PRO A 25 -8.64 -7.33 -2.94
CA PRO A 25 -9.26 -6.05 -2.62
C PRO A 25 -8.19 -5.00 -2.31
N LEU A 26 -7.67 -4.36 -3.35
CA LEU A 26 -6.98 -3.07 -3.27
C LEU A 26 -7.86 -2.02 -2.55
N VAL A 27 -9.19 -2.26 -2.55
CA VAL A 27 -10.25 -1.51 -1.86
C VAL A 27 -10.20 -1.60 -0.32
N ARG A 28 -9.38 -2.47 0.28
CA ARG A 28 -9.20 -2.45 1.75
C ARG A 28 -7.98 -1.64 2.18
N GLU A 29 -6.91 -1.65 1.40
CA GLU A 29 -5.66 -0.98 1.74
C GLU A 29 -5.78 0.54 1.55
N ASP A 30 -6.49 0.99 0.52
CA ASP A 30 -6.82 2.40 0.29
C ASP A 30 -7.72 2.98 1.39
N LEU A 31 -8.77 2.28 1.80
CA LEU A 31 -9.66 2.67 2.90
C LEU A 31 -8.92 2.72 4.24
N LEU A 32 -8.01 1.76 4.46
CA LEU A 32 -7.17 1.71 5.64
C LEU A 32 -6.19 2.89 5.69
N TYR A 33 -5.53 3.16 4.56
CA TYR A 33 -4.62 4.30 4.42
C TYR A 33 -5.36 5.64 4.61
N GLU A 34 -6.53 5.80 4.02
CA GLU A 34 -7.35 7.01 4.18
C GLU A 34 -7.76 7.22 5.64
N ARG A 35 -8.14 6.15 6.34
CA ARG A 35 -8.47 6.21 7.77
C ARG A 35 -7.24 6.60 8.60
N PHE A 36 -6.08 6.03 8.30
CA PHE A 36 -4.81 6.34 8.98
C PHE A 36 -4.38 7.81 8.75
N ARG A 37 -4.45 8.28 7.51
CA ARG A 37 -4.15 9.67 7.16
C ARG A 37 -5.10 10.66 7.83
N ARG A 38 -6.38 10.30 7.95
CA ARG A 38 -7.39 11.14 8.64
C ARG A 38 -7.12 11.32 10.13
N MET A 39 -6.39 10.38 10.75
CA MET A 39 -5.92 10.51 12.14
C MET A 39 -4.73 11.47 12.28
N LYS A 40 -4.26 12.07 11.16
CA LYS A 40 -3.07 12.93 11.12
C LYS A 40 -1.83 12.25 11.72
N ALA A 41 -1.65 10.96 11.38
CA ALA A 41 -0.50 10.21 11.86
C ALA A 41 0.81 10.93 11.50
N PRO A 42 1.76 11.04 12.46
CA PRO A 42 3.00 11.75 12.21
C PRO A 42 3.88 10.97 11.23
N GLU A 43 4.60 11.70 10.40
CA GLU A 43 5.64 11.13 9.54
C GLU A 43 6.95 10.94 10.31
N PHE A 44 7.69 9.88 9.99
CA PHE A 44 8.96 9.56 10.65
C PHE A 44 10.08 9.43 9.63
N GLU A 45 10.98 10.41 9.61
CA GLU A 45 12.13 10.47 8.69
C GLU A 45 13.42 9.88 9.28
N GLY A 46 13.38 9.43 10.54
CA GLY A 46 14.55 8.97 11.28
C GLY A 46 14.93 9.91 12.42
N PRO A 47 15.84 9.47 13.30
CA PRO A 47 16.19 10.22 14.49
C PRO A 47 17.09 11.42 14.15
N SER A 48 16.72 12.59 14.65
CA SER A 48 17.67 13.65 15.00
C SER A 48 18.11 13.54 16.47
N ASP A 49 17.24 12.98 17.33
CA ASP A 49 17.44 12.70 18.75
C ASP A 49 16.67 11.41 19.14
N PRO A 50 17.21 10.54 20.03
CA PRO A 50 16.54 9.31 20.45
C PRO A 50 15.18 9.52 21.11
N VAL A 51 15.02 10.54 21.95
CA VAL A 51 13.75 10.81 22.66
C VAL A 51 12.67 11.28 21.68
N ALA A 52 13.05 12.15 20.75
CA ALA A 52 12.17 12.58 19.67
C ALA A 52 11.73 11.41 18.79
N ALA A 53 12.64 10.46 18.50
CA ALA A 53 12.29 9.26 17.74
C ALA A 53 11.31 8.37 18.50
N ASP A 54 11.55 8.11 19.79
CA ASP A 54 10.65 7.30 20.62
C ASP A 54 9.25 7.91 20.71
N ASN A 55 9.15 9.23 20.95
CA ASN A 55 7.87 9.92 21.00
C ASN A 55 7.10 9.80 19.68
N ARG A 56 7.78 9.91 18.53
CA ARG A 56 7.15 9.72 17.22
C ARG A 56 6.60 8.31 17.03
N LEU A 57 7.36 7.30 17.46
CA LEU A 57 6.92 5.91 17.35
C LEU A 57 5.75 5.62 18.29
N ILE A 58 5.75 6.16 19.51
CA ILE A 58 4.64 6.08 20.46
C ILE A 58 3.38 6.70 19.87
N ASP A 59 3.47 7.91 19.31
CA ASP A 59 2.32 8.57 18.68
C ASP A 59 1.71 7.74 17.54
N ILE A 60 2.56 7.15 16.69
CA ILE A 60 2.10 6.23 15.63
C ILE A 60 1.40 5.01 16.24
N GLN A 61 2.01 4.40 17.26
CA GLN A 61 1.46 3.20 17.91
C GLN A 61 0.09 3.47 18.54
N VAL A 62 -0.09 4.60 19.22
CA VAL A 62 -1.37 5.01 19.80
C VAL A 62 -2.47 5.11 18.74
N ILE A 63 -2.17 5.68 17.57
CA ILE A 63 -3.13 5.78 16.45
C ILE A 63 -3.49 4.40 15.91
N LEU A 64 -2.50 3.52 15.71
CA LEU A 64 -2.71 2.17 15.20
C LEU A 64 -3.58 1.34 16.14
N ASP A 65 -3.34 1.43 17.45
CA ASP A 65 -4.13 0.73 18.47
C ASP A 65 -5.53 1.31 18.60
N PHE A 66 -5.68 2.64 18.57
CA PHE A 66 -6.98 3.30 18.53
C PHE A 66 -7.82 2.87 17.31
N MET A 67 -7.17 2.66 16.16
CA MET A 67 -7.81 2.18 14.95
C MET A 67 -8.24 0.70 15.04
N ARG A 68 -7.75 -0.04 16.04
CA ARG A 68 -8.00 -1.48 16.28
C ARG A 68 -7.55 -2.36 15.10
N LEU A 69 -6.38 -2.05 14.56
CA LEU A 69 -5.81 -2.75 13.42
C LEU A 69 -5.22 -4.11 13.81
N THR A 70 -5.27 -5.07 12.91
CA THR A 70 -4.51 -6.32 13.00
C THR A 70 -3.02 -6.06 12.86
N GLU A 71 -2.17 -6.97 13.33
CA GLU A 71 -0.70 -6.80 13.25
C GLU A 71 -0.20 -6.59 11.80
N GLN A 72 -0.82 -7.25 10.82
CA GLN A 72 -0.50 -7.03 9.41
C GLN A 72 -0.88 -5.62 8.93
N GLU A 73 -2.06 -5.14 9.30
CA GLU A 73 -2.52 -3.78 8.97
C GLU A 73 -1.68 -2.71 9.67
N LYS A 74 -1.25 -2.96 10.92
CA LYS A 74 -0.32 -2.09 11.65
C LYS A 74 1.01 -1.94 10.92
N VAL A 75 1.59 -3.06 10.49
CA VAL A 75 2.84 -3.05 9.72
C VAL A 75 2.68 -2.29 8.40
N LEU A 76 1.54 -2.47 7.71
CA LEU A 76 1.25 -1.74 6.49
C LEU A 76 1.17 -0.23 6.76
N CYS A 77 0.33 0.22 7.69
CA CYS A 77 0.19 1.64 8.04
C CYS A 77 1.49 2.27 8.56
N ALA A 78 2.19 1.59 9.46
CA ALA A 78 3.47 2.07 9.99
C ALA A 78 4.50 2.26 8.87
N SER A 79 4.55 1.35 7.90
CA SER A 79 5.45 1.49 6.74
C SER A 79 5.15 2.74 5.89
N PHE A 80 3.88 3.15 5.82
CA PHE A 80 3.48 4.38 5.13
C PHE A 80 3.93 5.64 5.89
N ALA A 81 4.03 5.58 7.22
CA ALA A 81 4.50 6.70 8.04
C ALA A 81 6.02 6.95 7.91
N LEU A 82 6.81 5.94 7.54
CA LEU A 82 8.26 6.06 7.36
C LEU A 82 8.60 6.92 6.14
N LYS A 83 9.59 7.80 6.22
CA LYS A 83 9.98 8.71 5.13
C LYS A 83 11.49 8.70 4.95
N LYS A 84 11.94 9.28 3.83
CA LYS A 84 13.36 9.41 3.44
C LYS A 84 14.15 8.11 3.67
N ASP A 85 15.26 8.17 4.40
CA ASP A 85 16.19 7.06 4.58
C ASP A 85 15.58 5.90 5.37
N VAL A 86 14.67 6.18 6.30
CA VAL A 86 13.97 5.12 7.06
C VAL A 86 13.03 4.33 6.14
N ARG A 87 12.40 4.98 5.16
CA ARG A 87 11.60 4.27 4.14
C ARG A 87 12.48 3.36 3.29
N HIS A 88 13.64 3.83 2.85
CA HIS A 88 14.58 3.02 2.07
C HIS A 88 15.11 1.80 2.84
N TRP A 89 15.41 2.00 4.13
CA TRP A 89 15.77 0.91 5.03
C TRP A 89 14.64 -0.13 5.13
N TRP A 90 13.40 0.33 5.36
CA TRP A 90 12.24 -0.56 5.48
C TRP A 90 11.98 -1.38 4.21
N MET A 91 12.04 -0.77 3.03
CA MET A 91 11.93 -1.49 1.74
C MET A 91 13.03 -2.55 1.56
N THR A 92 14.21 -2.34 2.14
CA THR A 92 15.30 -3.31 2.11
C THR A 92 15.05 -4.46 3.09
N VAL A 93 14.51 -4.17 4.28
CA VAL A 93 14.09 -5.19 5.26
C VAL A 93 12.95 -6.05 4.70
N GLN A 94 11.94 -5.46 4.06
CA GLN A 94 10.82 -6.20 3.47
C GLN A 94 11.31 -7.17 2.38
N ARG A 95 12.16 -6.71 1.45
CA ARG A 95 12.73 -7.58 0.41
C ARG A 95 13.47 -8.79 0.98
N ARG A 96 14.16 -8.64 2.11
CA ARG A 96 14.84 -9.76 2.78
C ARG A 96 13.86 -10.73 3.43
N ARG A 97 12.73 -10.25 3.97
CA ARG A 97 11.69 -11.09 4.55
C ARG A 97 10.94 -11.90 3.50
N ASP A 98 10.59 -11.29 2.37
CA ASP A 98 9.87 -11.98 1.27
C ASP A 98 10.68 -13.17 0.71
N VAL A 99 12.00 -13.05 0.63
CA VAL A 99 12.91 -14.14 0.17
C VAL A 99 12.82 -15.39 1.06
N THR A 100 12.44 -15.26 2.33
CA THR A 100 12.38 -16.40 3.28
C THR A 100 11.10 -17.22 3.13
N THR A 101 10.07 -16.70 2.46
CA THR A 101 8.80 -17.38 2.18
C THR A 101 8.78 -18.15 0.85
N MET A 102 9.89 -18.10 0.09
CA MET A 102 10.07 -18.81 -1.19
C MET A 102 11.20 -19.86 -1.10
N SER A 103 11.35 -20.52 0.05
CA SER A 103 12.24 -21.68 0.23
C SER A 103 11.48 -22.86 0.80
#